data_AF-A0AAV8CAZ6-F1
#
_entry.id   AF-A0AAV8CAZ6-F1
#
_cell.length_a   1.000
_cell.length_b   1.000
_cell.length_c   1.000
_cell.angle_alpha   90.00
_cell.angle_beta   90.00
_cell.angle_gamma   90.00
#
_symmetry.space_group_name_H-M   'P 1'
#
loop_
_entity.id
_entity.type
_entity.pdbx_description
1 polymer ?
#
loop_
_entity_poly.entity_id
_entity_poly.type
_entity_poly.pdbx_seq_one_letter_code
_entity_poly.pdbx_strand_id
1 'polypeptide(L)'
;MDMASIARCTALILPFPFYYALWKYPQKWVDLCGRGVDPCHRMAQVAHVLKAIQILCLLSVASFVSWPPWYCLLLFAAGQYLNFKVYQLLGETGTYYGVRFGKSVPWVTQFPFGYIKDPQYTGSILSLLGLLCWVPVPYTMVWIIGYIFMIWVEYKEDPLTRAKPIS
;
A
#
# COMPACT_ATOMS: atom_id res chain seq x y z
N MET A 1 -11.39 4.75 24.43
CA MET A 1 -10.89 3.66 23.59
C MET A 1 -10.04 2.76 24.49
N ASP A 2 -10.29 1.46 24.54
CA ASP A 2 -9.52 0.55 25.39
C ASP A 2 -8.10 0.32 24.83
N MET A 3 -7.21 -0.23 25.66
CA MET A 3 -5.81 -0.48 25.29
C MET A 3 -5.66 -1.41 24.09
N ALA A 4 -6.52 -2.42 23.95
CA ALA A 4 -6.46 -3.33 22.82
C ALA A 4 -6.87 -2.63 21.52
N SER A 5 -7.89 -1.77 21.56
CA SER A 5 -8.29 -0.94 20.42
C SER A 5 -7.20 0.05 20.02
N ILE A 6 -6.48 0.65 20.97
CA ILE A 6 -5.31 1.50 20.70
C ILE A 6 -4.22 0.67 19.99
N ALA A 7 -3.85 -0.48 20.54
CA ALA A 7 -2.82 -1.35 19.96
C ALA A 7 -3.15 -1.77 18.51
N ARG A 8 -4.42 -2.12 18.24
CA ARG A 8 -4.89 -2.46 16.88
C ARG A 8 -4.76 -1.26 15.93
N CYS A 9 -5.22 -0.08 16.34
CA CYS A 9 -5.08 1.13 15.51
C CYS A 9 -3.62 1.47 15.24
N THR A 10 -2.74 1.32 16.24
CA THR A 10 -1.28 1.50 16.06
C THR A 10 -0.72 0.52 15.04
N ALA A 11 -1.08 -0.77 15.14
CA ALA A 11 -0.63 -1.79 14.20
C ALA A 11 -1.14 -1.53 12.77
N LEU A 12 -2.38 -1.03 12.63
CA LEU A 12 -2.95 -0.65 11.33
C LEU A 12 -2.24 0.57 10.71
N ILE A 13 -1.74 1.50 11.53
CA ILE A 13 -1.03 2.68 11.03
C ILE A 13 0.45 2.38 10.73
N LEU A 14 1.05 1.39 11.39
CA LEU A 14 2.49 1.13 11.39
C LEU A 14 3.19 1.14 10.01
N PRO A 15 2.61 0.62 8.90
CA PRO A 15 3.29 0.71 7.62
C PRO A 15 3.46 2.14 7.13
N PHE A 16 2.51 3.05 7.37
CA PHE A 16 2.55 4.39 6.77
C PHE A 16 3.74 5.24 7.24
N PRO A 17 4.10 5.29 8.54
CA PRO A 17 5.35 5.90 8.98
C PRO A 17 6.59 5.24 8.35
N PHE A 18 6.58 3.91 8.14
CA PHE A 18 7.67 3.21 7.49
C PHE A 18 7.81 3.64 6.01
N TYR A 19 6.73 3.59 5.24
CA TYR A 19 6.71 4.10 3.86
C TYR A 19 7.14 5.57 3.80
N TYR A 20 6.63 6.42 4.69
CA TYR A 20 7.02 7.82 4.77
C TYR A 20 8.51 8.03 5.06
N ALA A 21 9.09 7.26 5.99
CA ALA A 21 10.51 7.35 6.32
C ALA A 21 11.39 6.97 5.12
N LEU A 22 11.03 5.89 4.42
CA LEU A 22 11.72 5.45 3.20
C LEU A 22 11.55 6.43 2.05
N TRP A 23 10.38 7.05 1.94
CA TRP A 23 10.10 8.10 0.96
C TRP A 23 10.95 9.36 1.21
N LYS A 24 11.06 9.77 2.48
CA LYS A 24 11.75 11.01 2.86
C LYS A 24 13.27 10.87 2.92
N TYR A 25 13.77 9.70 3.31
CA TYR A 25 15.19 9.44 3.50
C TYR A 25 15.65 8.16 2.76
N PRO A 26 15.48 8.08 1.43
CA PRO A 26 15.74 6.84 0.69
C PRO A 26 17.19 6.40 0.77
N GLN A 27 18.16 7.33 0.74
CA GLN A 27 19.58 6.98 0.84
C GLN A 27 19.93 6.32 2.18
N LYS A 28 19.35 6.79 3.30
CA LYS A 28 19.57 6.16 4.61
C LYS A 28 19.08 4.71 4.62
N TRP A 29 17.99 4.41 3.92
CA TRP A 29 17.49 3.04 3.77
C TRP A 29 18.43 2.18 2.91
N VAL A 30 18.93 2.72 1.80
CA VAL A 30 19.93 2.05 0.94
C VAL A 30 21.20 1.73 1.74
N ASP A 31 21.69 2.71 2.51
CA ASP A 31 22.89 2.55 3.34
C ASP A 31 22.66 1.51 4.45
N LEU A 32 21.47 1.50 5.08
CA LEU A 32 21.08 0.53 6.10
C LEU A 32 20.97 -0.90 5.55
N CYS A 33 20.48 -1.07 4.32
CA CYS A 33 20.42 -2.37 3.67
C CYS A 33 21.81 -2.98 3.45
N GLY A 34 22.82 -2.13 3.25
CA GLY A 34 24.20 -2.53 3.02
C GLY A 34 24.51 -2.93 1.57
N ARG A 35 25.78 -3.20 1.30
CA ARG A 35 26.25 -3.53 -0.06
C ARG A 35 25.74 -4.89 -0.53
N GLY A 36 25.35 -4.98 -1.80
CA GLY A 36 24.90 -6.22 -2.43
C GLY A 36 23.47 -6.64 -2.08
N VAL A 37 22.77 -5.85 -1.26
CA VAL A 37 21.39 -6.10 -0.87
C VAL A 37 20.47 -5.20 -1.70
N ASP A 38 19.45 -5.79 -2.32
CA ASP A 38 18.44 -5.02 -3.04
C ASP A 38 17.51 -4.27 -2.06
N PRO A 39 17.53 -2.93 -2.02
CA PRO A 39 16.71 -2.15 -1.10
C PRO A 39 15.21 -2.27 -1.38
N CYS A 40 14.81 -2.52 -2.63
CA CYS A 40 13.41 -2.77 -2.99
C CYS A 40 12.93 -4.10 -2.40
N HIS A 41 13.75 -5.14 -2.55
CA HIS A 41 13.43 -6.46 -2.04
C HIS A 41 13.34 -6.49 -0.52
N ARG A 42 14.28 -5.83 0.16
CA ARG A 42 14.22 -5.67 1.63
C ARG A 42 12.99 -4.89 2.06
N MET A 43 12.68 -3.79 1.37
CA MET A 43 11.46 -3.04 1.64
C MET A 43 10.21 -3.91 1.45
N ALA A 44 10.17 -4.74 0.40
CA ALA A 44 9.07 -5.68 0.15
C ALA A 44 8.91 -6.70 1.28
N GLN A 45 10.01 -7.30 1.75
CA GLN A 45 9.99 -8.23 2.89
C GLN A 45 9.39 -7.58 4.15
N VAL A 46 9.88 -6.38 4.51
CA VAL A 46 9.35 -5.63 5.67
C VAL A 46 7.88 -5.27 5.46
N ALA A 47 7.51 -4.80 4.27
CA ALA A 47 6.14 -4.46 3.93
C ALA A 47 5.18 -5.65 4.02
N HIS A 48 5.59 -6.85 3.58
CA HIS A 48 4.79 -8.07 3.73
C HIS A 48 4.58 -8.44 5.20
N VAL A 49 5.62 -8.33 6.05
CA VAL A 49 5.49 -8.55 7.50
C VAL A 49 4.52 -7.55 8.11
N LEU A 50 4.68 -6.27 7.80
CA LEU A 50 3.77 -5.22 8.28
C LEU A 50 2.34 -5.43 7.79
N LYS A 51 2.16 -5.84 6.52
CA LYS A 51 0.84 -6.16 5.95
C LYS A 51 0.20 -7.37 6.64
N ALA A 52 0.98 -8.41 6.94
CA ALA A 52 0.49 -9.58 7.68
C ALA A 52 0.01 -9.17 9.08
N ILE A 53 0.74 -8.30 9.78
CA ILE A 53 0.31 -7.73 11.06
C ILE A 53 -1.01 -6.97 10.89
N GLN A 54 -1.15 -6.11 9.87
CA GLN A 54 -2.41 -5.39 9.63
C GLN A 54 -3.58 -6.35 9.36
N ILE A 55 -3.37 -7.42 8.59
CA ILE A 55 -4.39 -8.44 8.29
C ILE A 55 -4.79 -9.18 9.56
N LEU A 56 -3.84 -9.62 10.37
CA LEU A 56 -4.11 -10.27 11.66
C LEU A 56 -4.90 -9.35 12.59
N CYS A 57 -4.58 -8.05 12.61
CA CYS A 57 -5.34 -7.06 13.37
C CYS A 57 -6.79 -6.93 12.86
N LEU A 58 -7.02 -6.86 11.54
CA LEU A 58 -8.39 -6.84 11.01
C LEU A 58 -9.15 -8.13 11.32
N LEU A 59 -8.53 -9.28 11.15
CA LEU A 59 -9.14 -10.58 11.44
C LEU A 59 -9.55 -10.68 12.92
N SER A 60 -8.77 -10.09 13.84
CA SER A 60 -9.09 -10.09 15.27
C SER A 60 -10.34 -9.30 15.65
N VAL A 61 -10.84 -8.43 14.76
CA VAL A 61 -12.04 -7.60 14.98
C VAL A 61 -13.15 -7.88 13.96
N ALA A 62 -12.90 -8.76 12.99
CA ALA A 62 -13.86 -9.12 11.96
C ALA A 62 -14.97 -10.01 12.53
N SER A 63 -16.21 -9.75 12.12
CA SER A 63 -17.38 -10.55 12.45
C SER A 63 -17.95 -11.16 11.18
N PHE A 64 -17.88 -12.49 11.06
CA PHE A 64 -18.34 -13.24 9.88
C PHE A 64 -19.76 -13.80 10.04
N VAL A 65 -20.61 -13.10 10.80
CA VAL A 65 -21.96 -13.57 11.16
C VAL A 65 -22.89 -13.64 9.95
N SER A 66 -22.71 -12.78 8.96
CA SER A 66 -23.53 -12.72 7.76
C SER A 66 -22.71 -12.87 6.47
N TRP A 67 -23.37 -13.41 5.45
CA TRP A 67 -22.83 -13.42 4.10
C TRP A 67 -22.71 -11.97 3.58
N PRO A 68 -21.58 -11.60 2.95
CA PRO A 68 -21.38 -10.25 2.48
C PRO A 68 -22.34 -9.94 1.32
N PRO A 69 -22.87 -8.70 1.27
CA PRO A 69 -23.59 -8.24 0.09
C PRO A 69 -22.72 -8.37 -1.18
N TRP A 70 -23.33 -8.63 -2.33
CA TRP A 70 -22.61 -8.84 -3.59
C TRP A 70 -21.70 -7.66 -3.98
N TYR A 71 -22.10 -6.42 -3.64
CA TYR A 71 -21.30 -5.23 -3.93
C TYR A 71 -20.02 -5.16 -3.08
N CYS A 72 -20.01 -5.72 -1.87
CA CYS A 72 -18.82 -5.82 -1.04
C CYS A 72 -17.78 -6.75 -1.69
N LEU A 73 -18.25 -7.88 -2.23
CA LEU A 73 -17.41 -8.82 -2.99
C LEU A 73 -16.88 -8.16 -4.27
N LEU A 74 -17.71 -7.43 -4.99
CA LEU A 74 -17.32 -6.71 -6.21
C LEU A 74 -16.25 -5.65 -5.92
N LEU A 75 -16.44 -4.84 -4.87
CA LEU A 75 -15.46 -3.82 -4.44
C LEU A 75 -14.13 -4.46 -4.05
N PHE A 76 -14.18 -5.54 -3.27
CA PHE A 76 -12.98 -6.27 -2.87
C PHE A 76 -12.25 -6.87 -4.08
N ALA A 77 -12.96 -7.56 -4.96
CA ALA A 77 -12.39 -8.16 -6.16
C ALA A 77 -11.80 -7.12 -7.11
N ALA A 78 -12.50 -6.01 -7.35
CA ALA A 78 -12.01 -4.91 -8.17
C ALA A 78 -10.74 -4.29 -7.55
N GLY A 79 -10.73 -4.10 -6.23
CA GLY A 79 -9.58 -3.58 -5.51
C GLY A 79 -8.35 -4.48 -5.59
N GLN A 80 -8.52 -5.78 -5.38
CA GLN A 80 -7.46 -6.78 -5.52
C GLN A 80 -6.96 -6.90 -6.96
N TYR A 81 -7.87 -6.84 -7.94
CA TYR A 81 -7.51 -6.86 -9.36
C TYR A 81 -6.60 -5.67 -9.72
N LEU A 82 -6.92 -4.45 -9.26
CA LEU A 82 -6.06 -3.29 -9.48
C LEU A 82 -4.67 -3.47 -8.85
N ASN A 83 -4.59 -3.91 -7.60
CA ASN A 83 -3.32 -4.16 -6.92
C ASN A 83 -2.48 -5.23 -7.63
N PHE A 84 -3.12 -6.32 -8.08
CA PHE A 84 -2.47 -7.37 -8.85
C PHE A 84 -1.93 -6.84 -10.18
N LYS A 85 -2.72 -6.08 -10.93
CA LYS A 85 -2.30 -5.47 -12.20
C LYS A 85 -1.14 -4.49 -12.01
N VAL A 86 -1.14 -3.70 -10.93
CA VAL A 86 0.00 -2.83 -10.60
C VAL A 86 1.27 -3.66 -10.38
N TYR A 87 1.20 -4.68 -9.54
CA TYR A 87 2.36 -5.53 -9.25
C TYR A 87 2.84 -6.28 -10.50
N GLN A 88 1.92 -6.75 -11.35
CA GLN A 88 2.24 -7.40 -12.62
C GLN A 88 3.02 -6.48 -13.57
N LEU A 89 2.66 -5.20 -13.62
CA LEU A 89 3.22 -4.24 -14.57
C LEU A 89 4.52 -3.57 -14.07
N LEU A 90 4.57 -3.22 -12.79
CA LEU A 90 5.73 -2.55 -12.19
C LEU A 90 6.74 -3.50 -11.56
N GLY A 91 6.32 -4.72 -11.25
CA GLY A 91 7.08 -5.67 -10.44
C GLY A 91 7.37 -5.15 -9.04
N GLU A 92 8.24 -5.87 -8.34
CA GLU A 92 8.69 -5.49 -7.01
C GLU A 92 9.43 -4.14 -7.02
N THR A 93 10.35 -3.94 -7.97
CA THR A 93 11.16 -2.71 -8.03
C THR A 93 10.31 -1.45 -8.23
N GLY A 94 9.33 -1.46 -9.15
CA GLY A 94 8.49 -0.29 -9.35
C GLY A 94 7.46 -0.08 -8.23
N THR A 95 7.04 -1.15 -7.55
CA THR A 95 6.11 -1.07 -6.42
C THR A 95 6.79 -0.58 -5.14
N TYR A 96 8.04 -0.96 -4.90
CA TYR A 96 8.80 -0.68 -3.68
C TYR A 96 9.90 0.34 -3.91
N TYR A 97 9.50 1.53 -4.38
CA TYR A 97 10.33 2.74 -4.42
C TYR A 97 11.66 2.62 -5.20
N GLY A 98 11.70 1.79 -6.24
CA GLY A 98 12.91 1.59 -7.05
C GLY A 98 13.55 2.88 -7.53
N VAL A 99 12.76 3.84 -8.03
CA VAL A 99 13.28 5.13 -8.49
C VAL A 99 13.93 5.93 -7.37
N ARG A 100 13.36 5.89 -6.15
CA ARG A 100 13.94 6.55 -4.97
C ARG A 100 15.25 5.90 -4.53
N PHE A 101 15.37 4.60 -4.73
CA PHE A 101 16.59 3.85 -4.42
C PHE A 101 17.60 3.84 -5.58
N GLY A 102 17.42 4.72 -6.58
CA GLY A 102 18.38 4.93 -7.67
C GLY A 102 18.25 3.93 -8.82
N LYS A 103 17.20 3.11 -8.87
CA LYS A 103 16.93 2.19 -9.97
C LYS A 103 16.13 2.86 -11.09
N SER A 104 16.34 2.39 -12.31
CA SER A 104 15.52 2.80 -13.45
C SER A 104 14.23 1.98 -13.47
N VAL A 105 13.08 2.64 -13.40
CA VAL A 105 11.74 2.02 -13.52
C VAL A 105 11.06 2.61 -14.76
N PRO A 106 10.55 1.76 -15.67
CA PRO A 106 9.88 2.23 -16.88
C PRO A 106 8.53 2.87 -16.55
N TRP A 107 8.20 3.96 -17.24
CA TRP A 107 6.86 4.54 -17.19
C TRP A 107 5.84 3.63 -17.88
N VAL A 108 4.77 3.25 -17.18
CA VAL A 108 3.72 2.37 -17.70
C VAL A 108 2.44 3.15 -17.93
N THR A 109 1.84 3.02 -19.12
CA THR A 109 0.56 3.66 -19.49
C THR A 109 -0.59 2.66 -19.66
N GLN A 110 -0.29 1.36 -19.64
CA GLN A 110 -1.29 0.29 -19.72
C GLN A 110 -2.26 0.38 -18.54
N PHE A 111 -3.49 -0.13 -18.71
CA PHE A 111 -4.43 -0.21 -17.60
C PHE A 111 -3.80 -0.95 -16.41
N PRO A 112 -3.84 -0.39 -15.18
CA PRO A 112 -4.68 0.74 -14.76
C PRO A 112 -4.05 2.14 -14.83
N PHE A 113 -2.74 2.28 -15.09
CA PHE A 113 -2.01 3.57 -15.00
C PHE A 113 -2.47 4.63 -16.01
N GLY A 114 -2.95 4.23 -17.19
CA GLY A 114 -3.49 5.18 -18.19
C GLY A 114 -4.83 5.81 -17.82
N TYR A 115 -5.50 5.32 -16.77
CA TYR A 115 -6.87 5.72 -16.40
C TYR A 115 -6.99 6.18 -14.96
N ILE A 116 -6.16 5.64 -14.07
CA ILE A 116 -6.18 5.91 -12.64
C ILE A 116 -4.80 6.41 -12.25
N LYS A 117 -4.75 7.57 -11.61
CA LYS A 117 -3.49 8.21 -11.20
C LYS A 117 -2.67 7.34 -10.24
N ASP A 118 -3.34 6.76 -9.26
CA ASP A 118 -2.73 6.03 -8.15
C ASP A 118 -3.43 4.67 -7.93
N PRO A 119 -3.33 3.75 -8.91
CA PRO A 119 -4.18 2.56 -8.98
C PRO A 119 -4.00 1.60 -7.80
N GLN A 120 -2.80 1.56 -7.21
CA GLN A 120 -2.53 0.74 -6.02
C GLN A 120 -3.27 1.27 -4.78
N TYR A 121 -3.24 2.59 -4.58
CA TYR A 121 -3.95 3.23 -3.49
C TYR A 121 -5.47 3.11 -3.68
N THR A 122 -5.96 3.36 -4.90
CA THR A 122 -7.37 3.13 -5.25
C THR A 122 -7.79 1.68 -4.99
N GLY A 123 -7.00 0.70 -5.46
CA GLY A 123 -7.29 -0.71 -5.26
C GLY A 123 -7.31 -1.12 -3.79
N SER A 124 -6.39 -0.58 -3.00
CA SER A 124 -6.33 -0.82 -1.55
C SER A 124 -7.53 -0.22 -0.81
N ILE A 125 -7.97 1.00 -1.17
CA ILE A 125 -9.16 1.63 -0.57
C ILE A 125 -10.42 0.84 -0.95
N LEU A 126 -10.60 0.47 -2.22
CA LEU A 126 -11.74 -0.36 -2.65
C LEU A 126 -11.80 -1.69 -1.90
N SER A 127 -10.64 -2.32 -1.66
CA SER A 127 -10.55 -3.55 -0.87
C SER A 127 -11.06 -3.35 0.56
N LEU A 128 -10.66 -2.25 1.22
CA LEU A 128 -11.12 -1.93 2.57
C LEU A 128 -12.61 -1.60 2.62
N LEU A 129 -13.14 -0.90 1.62
CA LEU A 129 -14.58 -0.64 1.49
C LEU A 129 -15.37 -1.94 1.33
N GLY A 130 -14.86 -2.90 0.56
CA GLY A 130 -15.45 -4.24 0.46
C GLY A 130 -15.51 -4.98 1.80
N LEU A 131 -14.53 -4.76 2.68
CA LEU A 131 -14.45 -5.39 4.00
C LEU A 131 -15.37 -4.76 5.06
N LEU A 132 -16.04 -3.63 4.78
CA LEU A 132 -16.94 -2.97 5.73
C LEU A 132 -18.13 -3.85 6.18
N CYS A 133 -18.47 -4.89 5.42
CA CYS A 133 -19.48 -5.86 5.82
C CYS A 133 -19.07 -6.73 7.01
N TRP A 134 -17.77 -6.90 7.26
CA TRP A 134 -17.23 -7.76 8.32
C TRP A 134 -16.43 -6.99 9.36
N VAL A 135 -15.79 -5.89 8.96
CA VAL A 135 -14.87 -5.13 9.83
C VAL A 135 -15.54 -3.85 10.31
N PRO A 136 -15.43 -3.51 11.61
CA PRO A 136 -15.94 -2.24 12.13
C PRO A 136 -15.28 -1.03 11.46
N VAL A 137 -16.12 -0.04 11.11
CA VAL A 137 -15.75 1.20 10.40
C VAL A 137 -14.52 1.91 10.98
N PRO A 138 -14.32 2.06 12.31
CA PRO A 138 -13.16 2.79 12.82
C PRO A 138 -11.82 2.20 12.36
N TYR A 139 -11.70 0.87 12.28
CA TYR A 139 -10.45 0.22 11.90
C TYR A 139 -10.15 0.37 10.41
N THR A 140 -11.17 0.21 9.56
CA THR A 140 -11.02 0.43 8.11
C THR A 140 -10.74 1.90 7.81
N MET A 141 -11.38 2.83 8.52
CA MET A 141 -11.17 4.27 8.33
C MET A 141 -9.75 4.71 8.70
N VAL A 142 -9.21 4.20 9.82
CA VAL A 142 -7.82 4.47 10.20
C VAL A 142 -6.84 4.01 9.10
N TRP A 143 -7.07 2.85 8.51
CA TRP A 143 -6.26 2.34 7.41
C TRP A 143 -6.41 3.22 6.15
N ILE A 144 -7.64 3.57 5.77
CA ILE A 144 -7.91 4.47 4.62
C ILE A 144 -7.22 5.83 4.80
N ILE A 145 -7.26 6.42 6.00
CA ILE A 145 -6.59 7.69 6.31
C ILE A 145 -5.09 7.56 6.07
N GLY A 146 -4.47 6.45 6.44
CA GLY A 146 -3.06 6.20 6.14
C GLY A 146 -2.75 6.17 4.64
N TYR A 147 -3.63 5.59 3.82
CA TYR A 147 -3.50 5.66 2.37
C TYR A 147 -3.64 7.08 1.83
N ILE A 148 -4.63 7.83 2.30
CA ILE A 148 -4.82 9.24 1.91
C ILE A 148 -3.60 10.07 2.30
N PHE A 149 -3.02 9.84 3.47
CA PHE A 149 -1.78 10.47 3.91
C PHE A 149 -0.64 10.20 2.92
N MET A 150 -0.43 8.95 2.52
CA MET A 150 0.61 8.62 1.54
C MET A 150 0.34 9.25 0.17
N ILE A 151 -0.90 9.21 -0.33
CA ILE A 151 -1.28 9.89 -1.58
C ILE A 151 -0.92 11.39 -1.49
N TRP A 152 -1.21 12.04 -0.35
CA TRP A 152 -0.89 13.46 -0.15
C TRP A 152 0.62 13.72 -0.10
N VAL A 153 1.39 12.85 0.55
CA VAL A 153 2.86 12.91 0.58
C VAL A 153 3.43 12.81 -0.84
N GLU A 154 2.94 11.85 -1.62
CA GLU A 154 3.45 11.57 -2.95
C GLU A 154 2.96 12.61 -3.97
N TYR A 155 1.75 13.15 -3.82
CA TYR A 155 1.17 14.17 -4.72
C TYR A 155 2.05 15.41 -4.87
N LYS A 156 2.82 15.77 -3.83
CA LYS A 156 3.71 16.95 -3.84
C LYS A 156 5.01 16.75 -4.64
N GLU A 157 5.27 15.52 -5.10
CA GLU A 157 6.45 15.23 -5.90
C GLU A 157 6.29 15.65 -7.36
N ASP A 158 7.39 16.16 -7.93
CA ASP A 158 7.52 16.40 -9.36
C ASP A 158 7.29 15.09 -10.15
N PRO A 159 6.30 15.04 -11.06
CA PRO A 159 6.05 13.86 -11.89
C PRO A 159 7.29 13.35 -12.64
N LEU A 160 8.22 14.23 -12.99
CA LEU A 160 9.45 13.88 -13.72
C LEU A 160 10.45 13.07 -12.89
N THR A 161 10.36 13.12 -11.56
CA THR A 161 11.23 12.33 -10.67
C THR A 161 10.65 10.95 -10.34
N ARG A 162 9.43 10.64 -10.79
CA ARG A 162 8.72 9.41 -10.45
C ARG A 162 9.11 8.20 -11.30
N ALA A 163 9.39 8.38 -12.59
CA ALA A 163 9.90 7.34 -13.49
C ALA A 163 10.35 7.96 -14.82
N LYS A 164 11.24 7.26 -15.54
CA LYS A 164 11.68 7.70 -16.88
C LYS A 164 10.73 7.16 -17.95
N PRO A 165 10.36 7.95 -18.97
CA PRO A 165 9.63 7.44 -20.12
C PRO A 165 10.44 6.33 -20.80
N ILE A 166 9.74 5.32 -21.31
CA ILE A 166 10.36 4.31 -22.19
C ILE A 166 10.71 5.05 -23.49
N SER A 167 11.99 5.16 -23.80
CA SER A 167 12.51 5.66 -25.08
C SER A 167 12.40 4.61 -26.17
#